data_AF-A0AAW2B3I9-F1
#
_entry.id   AF-A0AAW2B3I9-F1
#
_cell.length_a   1.000
_cell.length_b   1.000
_cell.length_c   1.000
_cell.angle_alpha   90.00
_cell.angle_beta   90.00
_cell.angle_gamma   90.00
#
_symmetry.space_group_name_H-M   'P 1'
#
loop_
_entity.id
_entity.type
_entity.pdbx_description
1 polymer ?
#
loop_
_entity_poly.entity_id
_entity_poly.type
_entity_poly.pdbx_seq_one_letter_code
_entity_poly.pdbx_strand_id
1 'polypeptide(L)'
;MDKGRRKPSKNFSEFEKTLFKQIVSNYPVIENKQHDSGTENKKKKAWISILNEFNSNEKVTKRTLQQVQVLWKNIKINLKKTTAAMRQERFKTGGGLPVPPDTEELGDLLAGIIESQQPLEGIPDDGHLDSSGNSQDAQMNPAAASTNMQQHPVSCSSISQHPAVSNPGSRSRGKRMTIHEKLAIEFHERKLQYLKEEHEVKMKILHLESSMKERDMKQQQCQLSLEQNLS
;
A
#
# COMPACT_ATOMS: atom_id res chain seq x y z
N MET A 1 3.78 25.31 -27.08
CA MET A 1 2.49 25.07 -26.39
C MET A 1 2.59 25.69 -25.00
N ASP A 2 1.95 26.83 -24.79
CA ASP A 2 1.92 27.53 -23.51
C ASP A 2 1.14 26.69 -22.48
N LYS A 3 1.82 26.17 -21.45
CA LYS A 3 1.15 25.50 -20.33
C LYS A 3 0.59 26.58 -19.42
N GLY A 4 -0.58 27.10 -19.79
CA GLY A 4 -1.27 28.17 -19.08
C GLY A 4 -1.27 27.94 -17.56
N ARG A 5 -0.73 28.92 -16.82
CA ARG A 5 -0.70 28.90 -15.35
C ARG A 5 -2.11 28.69 -14.83
N ARG A 6 -2.34 27.61 -14.09
CA ARG A 6 -3.62 27.36 -13.42
C ARG A 6 -3.90 28.50 -12.44
N LYS A 7 -5.07 29.12 -12.54
CA LYS A 7 -5.50 30.12 -11.57
C LYS A 7 -5.50 29.48 -10.17
N PRO A 8 -4.99 30.17 -9.13
CA PRO A 8 -5.05 29.68 -7.76
C PRO A 8 -6.49 29.34 -7.39
N SER A 9 -6.74 28.11 -6.94
CA SER A 9 -8.07 27.74 -6.46
C SER A 9 -8.34 28.39 -5.11
N LYS A 10 -9.57 28.89 -4.90
CA LYS A 10 -10.00 29.37 -3.58
C LYS A 10 -9.79 28.27 -2.52
N ASN A 11 -9.39 28.64 -1.31
CA ASN A 11 -9.30 27.69 -0.19
C ASN A 11 -10.67 27.11 0.14
N PHE A 12 -10.69 25.97 0.85
CA PHE A 12 -11.93 25.39 1.35
C PHE A 12 -12.33 26.05 2.67
N SER A 13 -13.56 26.55 2.75
CA SER A 13 -14.16 27.09 3.98
C SER A 13 -14.39 25.98 5.02
N GLU A 14 -14.47 26.33 6.31
CA GLU A 14 -14.86 25.37 7.35
C GLU A 14 -16.24 24.76 7.08
N PHE A 15 -17.20 25.58 6.61
CA PHE A 15 -18.51 25.07 6.18
C PHE A 15 -18.39 24.03 5.07
N GLU A 16 -17.53 24.27 4.07
CA GLU A 16 -17.29 23.32 2.98
C GLU A 16 -16.66 22.02 3.52
N LYS A 17 -15.76 22.10 4.50
CA LYS A 17 -15.15 20.92 5.14
C LYS A 17 -16.18 20.12 5.93
N THR A 18 -17.00 20.75 6.77
CA THR A 18 -18.02 20.08 7.57
C THR A 18 -19.09 19.43 6.69
N LEU A 19 -19.58 20.15 5.67
CA LEU A 19 -20.49 19.59 4.66
C LEU A 19 -19.85 18.38 3.97
N PHE A 20 -18.59 18.48 3.57
CA PHE A 20 -17.89 17.39 2.91
C PHE A 20 -17.76 16.15 3.79
N LYS A 21 -17.43 16.31 5.08
CA LYS A 21 -17.41 15.19 6.05
C LYS A 21 -18.76 14.48 6.11
N GLN A 22 -19.87 15.24 6.15
CA GLN A 22 -21.23 14.71 6.22
C GLN A 22 -21.62 13.96 4.94
N ILE A 23 -21.22 14.44 3.77
CA ILE A 23 -21.46 13.72 2.52
C ILE A 23 -20.66 12.41 2.53
N VAL A 24 -19.37 12.46 2.86
CA VAL A 24 -18.49 11.29 2.83
C VAL A 24 -18.91 10.18 3.80
N SER A 25 -19.49 10.50 4.96
CA SER A 25 -20.00 9.48 5.88
C SER A 25 -21.05 8.57 5.27
N ASN A 26 -21.75 9.02 4.22
CA ASN A 26 -22.74 8.20 3.49
C ASN A 26 -22.11 7.27 2.44
N TYR A 27 -20.80 7.38 2.19
CA TYR A 27 -20.09 6.67 1.12
C TYR A 27 -18.90 5.84 1.64
N PRO A 28 -19.13 4.80 2.48
CA PRO A 28 -18.04 3.97 3.03
C PRO A 28 -17.22 3.24 1.95
N VAL A 29 -17.79 3.06 0.76
CA VAL A 29 -17.13 2.40 -0.39
C VAL A 29 -15.83 3.08 -0.82
N ILE A 30 -15.67 4.39 -0.60
CA ILE A 30 -14.44 5.12 -1.00
C ILE A 30 -13.24 4.72 -0.14
N GLU A 31 -13.47 4.22 1.07
CA GLU A 31 -12.45 3.79 2.03
C GLU A 31 -12.19 2.28 1.99
N ASN A 32 -12.92 1.52 1.19
CA ASN A 32 -12.71 0.09 1.06
C ASN A 32 -11.28 -0.21 0.56
N LYS A 33 -10.54 -1.11 1.21
CA LYS A 33 -9.15 -1.47 0.85
C LYS A 33 -9.06 -2.43 -0.35
N GLN A 34 -10.18 -3.00 -0.81
CA GLN A 34 -10.17 -3.93 -1.93
C GLN A 34 -9.87 -3.24 -3.28
N HIS A 35 -9.09 -3.93 -4.11
CA HIS A 35 -8.60 -3.51 -5.42
C HIS A 35 -9.11 -4.43 -6.54
N ASP A 36 -10.39 -4.78 -6.47
CA ASP A 36 -11.06 -5.45 -7.59
C ASP A 36 -11.61 -4.39 -8.57
N SER A 37 -11.55 -4.71 -9.87
CA SER A 37 -12.13 -3.93 -10.97
C SER A 37 -13.58 -3.47 -10.70
N GLY A 38 -14.42 -4.36 -10.13
CA GLY A 38 -15.79 -4.02 -9.74
C GLY A 38 -15.84 -3.01 -8.60
N THR A 39 -14.96 -3.16 -7.62
CA THR A 39 -14.82 -2.24 -6.47
C THR A 39 -14.27 -0.88 -6.90
N GLU A 40 -13.30 -0.83 -7.81
CA GLU A 40 -12.77 0.42 -8.35
C GLU A 40 -13.82 1.21 -9.13
N ASN A 41 -14.64 0.53 -9.93
CA ASN A 41 -15.75 1.17 -10.64
C ASN A 41 -16.80 1.72 -9.67
N LYS A 42 -17.10 1.00 -8.58
CA LYS A 42 -17.98 1.51 -7.50
C LYS A 42 -17.39 2.73 -6.82
N LYS A 43 -16.08 2.74 -6.50
CA LYS A 43 -15.38 3.90 -5.95
C LYS A 43 -15.42 5.11 -6.89
N LYS A 44 -15.18 4.91 -8.19
CA LYS A 44 -15.27 5.98 -9.20
C LYS A 44 -16.67 6.59 -9.24
N LYS A 45 -17.71 5.75 -9.26
CA LYS A 45 -19.11 6.21 -9.21
C LYS A 45 -19.41 6.99 -7.93
N ALA A 46 -18.99 6.48 -6.77
CA ALA A 46 -19.18 7.16 -5.49
C ALA A 46 -18.50 8.54 -5.45
N TRP A 47 -17.27 8.66 -5.98
CA TRP A 47 -16.58 9.94 -6.08
C TRP A 47 -17.33 10.96 -6.95
N ILE A 48 -17.97 10.51 -8.02
CA ILE A 48 -18.80 11.36 -8.88
C ILE A 48 -20.07 11.80 -8.13
N SER A 49 -20.73 10.88 -7.41
CA SER A 49 -21.91 11.21 -6.59
C SER A 49 -21.57 12.23 -5.50
N ILE A 50 -20.49 12.02 -4.75
CA ILE A 50 -19.98 12.96 -3.74
C ILE A 50 -19.73 14.34 -4.36
N LEU A 51 -19.07 14.39 -5.53
CA LEU A 51 -18.81 15.65 -6.23
C LEU A 51 -20.12 16.37 -6.59
N ASN A 52 -21.10 15.63 -7.11
CA ASN A 52 -22.39 16.19 -7.52
C ASN A 52 -23.18 16.71 -6.33
N GLU A 53 -23.22 15.98 -5.22
CA GLU A 53 -23.86 16.44 -3.98
C GLU A 53 -23.18 17.68 -3.40
N PHE A 54 -21.85 17.66 -3.33
CA PHE A 54 -21.06 18.77 -2.83
C PHE A 54 -21.25 20.03 -3.68
N ASN A 55 -21.19 19.88 -5.00
CA ASN A 55 -21.40 20.99 -5.92
C ASN A 55 -22.86 21.41 -6.02
N SER A 56 -23.85 20.57 -5.72
CA SER A 56 -25.27 20.96 -5.73
C SER A 56 -25.62 21.98 -4.65
N ASN A 57 -24.79 22.08 -3.59
CA ASN A 57 -25.00 23.05 -2.54
C ASN A 57 -24.69 24.48 -3.01
N GLU A 58 -25.62 25.42 -2.79
CA GLU A 58 -25.50 26.82 -3.23
C GLU A 58 -24.40 27.58 -2.49
N LYS A 59 -24.11 27.20 -1.24
CA LYS A 59 -23.10 27.85 -0.39
C LYS A 59 -21.66 27.41 -0.71
N VAL A 60 -21.47 26.55 -1.69
CA VAL A 60 -20.19 25.93 -2.04
C VAL A 60 -19.66 26.48 -3.36
N THR A 61 -18.36 26.74 -3.44
CA THR A 61 -17.74 27.05 -4.73
C THR A 61 -17.59 25.78 -5.54
N LYS A 62 -18.09 25.73 -6.79
CA LYS A 62 -18.00 24.55 -7.66
C LYS A 62 -16.55 24.06 -7.77
N ARG A 63 -16.32 22.79 -7.45
CA ARG A 63 -15.00 22.14 -7.48
C ARG A 63 -14.93 21.07 -8.56
N THR A 64 -13.70 20.67 -8.88
CA THR A 64 -13.43 19.50 -9.71
C THR A 64 -13.24 18.25 -8.85
N LEU A 65 -13.41 17.07 -9.46
CA LEU A 65 -13.21 15.78 -8.81
C LEU A 65 -11.86 15.68 -8.10
N GLN A 66 -10.79 16.17 -8.75
CA GLN A 66 -9.44 16.14 -8.20
C GLN A 66 -9.33 17.00 -6.93
N GLN A 67 -9.96 18.18 -6.91
CA GLN A 67 -9.93 19.07 -5.75
C GLN A 67 -10.64 18.44 -4.55
N VAL A 68 -11.77 17.78 -4.79
CA VAL A 68 -12.56 17.09 -3.75
C VAL A 68 -11.81 15.86 -3.21
N GLN A 69 -11.12 15.11 -4.07
CA GLN A 69 -10.26 14.00 -3.63
C GLN A 69 -9.06 14.49 -2.82
N VAL A 70 -8.45 15.63 -3.18
CA VAL A 70 -7.37 16.24 -2.41
C VAL A 70 -7.87 16.75 -1.06
N LEU A 71 -9.05 17.39 -1.02
CA LEU A 71 -9.69 17.80 0.23
C LEU A 71 -9.83 16.62 1.18
N TRP A 72 -10.32 15.48 0.68
CA TRP A 72 -10.45 14.28 1.49
C TRP A 72 -9.12 13.78 2.04
N LYS A 73 -8.08 13.69 1.19
CA LYS A 73 -6.73 13.30 1.64
C LYS A 73 -6.23 14.23 2.76
N ASN A 74 -6.42 15.54 2.60
CA ASN A 74 -6.01 16.53 3.60
C ASN A 74 -6.80 16.38 4.92
N ILE A 75 -8.11 16.12 4.85
CA ILE A 75 -8.93 15.84 6.03
C ILE A 75 -8.39 14.60 6.76
N LYS A 76 -8.10 13.51 6.04
CA LYS A 76 -7.53 12.29 6.64
C LYS A 76 -6.18 12.53 7.31
N ILE A 77 -5.29 13.29 6.65
CA ILE A 77 -3.98 13.64 7.20
C ILE A 77 -4.13 14.46 8.48
N ASN A 78 -5.00 15.48 8.46
CA ASN A 78 -5.23 16.31 9.64
C ASN A 78 -5.84 15.51 10.79
N LEU A 79 -6.76 14.60 10.48
CA LEU A 79 -7.38 13.74 11.49
C LEU A 79 -6.35 12.82 12.17
N LYS A 80 -5.46 12.20 11.39
CA LYS A 80 -4.35 11.41 11.94
C LYS A 80 -3.43 12.25 12.82
N LYS A 81 -3.12 13.49 12.41
CA LYS A 81 -2.30 14.41 13.20
C LYS A 81 -2.97 14.77 14.53
N THR A 82 -4.26 15.07 14.53
CA THR A 82 -5.00 15.41 15.76
C THR A 82 -5.12 14.20 16.69
N THR A 83 -5.39 13.01 16.17
CA THR A 83 -5.44 11.77 16.97
C THR A 83 -4.07 11.44 17.57
N ALA A 84 -3.00 11.55 16.80
CA ALA A 84 -1.64 11.34 17.29
C ALA A 84 -1.25 12.35 18.38
N ALA A 85 -1.60 13.63 18.20
CA ALA A 85 -1.37 14.66 19.21
C ALA A 85 -2.16 14.37 20.49
N MET A 86 -3.45 14.01 20.38
CA MET A 86 -4.25 13.62 21.54
C MET A 86 -3.66 12.41 22.28
N ARG A 87 -3.16 11.41 21.54
CA ARG A 87 -2.49 10.25 22.12
C ARG A 87 -1.21 10.66 22.87
N GLN A 88 -0.40 11.55 22.29
CA GLN A 88 0.80 12.08 22.95
C GLN A 88 0.48 12.84 24.25
N GLU A 89 -0.55 13.68 24.26
CA GLU A 89 -0.98 14.41 25.46
C GLU A 89 -1.47 13.48 26.58
N ARG A 90 -2.18 12.39 26.24
CA ARG A 90 -2.56 11.34 27.20
C ARG A 90 -1.37 10.68 27.87
N PHE A 91 -0.29 10.43 27.12
CA PHE A 91 0.93 9.85 27.66
C PHE A 91 1.67 10.82 28.59
N LYS A 92 1.64 12.13 28.32
CA LYS A 92 2.26 13.15 29.19
C LYS A 92 1.55 13.32 30.53
N THR A 93 0.24 13.11 30.58
CA THR A 93 -0.60 13.28 31.77
C THR A 93 -0.70 12.02 32.64
N GLY A 94 0.13 11.00 32.37
CA GLY A 94 0.15 9.77 33.16
C GLY A 94 -1.13 8.91 33.01
N GLY A 95 -1.85 9.05 31.89
CA GLY A 95 -3.05 8.25 31.60
C GLY A 95 -4.38 8.88 32.02
N GLY A 96 -4.39 10.15 32.47
CA GLY A 96 -5.62 10.89 32.72
C GLY A 96 -6.45 11.11 31.45
N LEU A 97 -7.79 11.06 31.57
CA LEU A 97 -8.69 11.37 30.45
C LEU A 97 -8.38 12.77 29.93
N PRO A 98 -8.14 12.96 28.62
CA PRO A 98 -8.06 14.30 28.08
C PRO A 98 -9.46 14.90 28.15
N VAL A 99 -9.53 16.15 28.60
CA VAL A 99 -10.73 16.98 28.42
C VAL A 99 -11.07 16.93 26.93
N PRO A 100 -12.28 16.49 26.53
CA PRO A 100 -12.64 16.48 25.13
C PRO A 100 -12.61 17.94 24.65
N PRO A 101 -11.77 18.31 23.67
CA PRO A 101 -12.07 19.51 22.91
C PRO A 101 -13.43 19.29 22.24
N ASP A 102 -14.17 20.36 21.96
CA ASP A 102 -15.49 20.34 21.31
C ASP A 102 -15.42 19.85 19.85
N THR A 103 -14.76 18.73 19.58
CA THR A 103 -14.60 18.15 18.27
C THR A 103 -15.91 17.52 17.85
N GLU A 104 -16.46 18.05 16.76
CA GLU A 104 -17.62 17.54 16.03
C GLU A 104 -17.68 16.00 16.12
N GLU A 105 -18.75 15.44 16.69
CA GLU A 105 -19.02 13.99 16.83
C GLU A 105 -18.77 13.21 15.52
N LEU A 106 -18.97 13.89 14.38
CA LEU A 106 -18.68 13.40 13.04
C LEU A 106 -17.18 13.19 12.78
N GLY A 107 -16.32 14.06 13.29
CA GLY A 107 -14.86 13.93 13.24
C GLY A 107 -14.35 12.70 13.98
N ASP A 108 -14.94 12.37 15.13
CA ASP A 108 -14.59 11.20 15.92
C ASP A 108 -15.04 9.88 15.26
N LEU A 109 -16.23 9.86 14.67
CA LEU A 109 -16.68 8.73 13.85
C LEU A 109 -15.73 8.50 12.66
N LEU A 110 -15.35 9.59 11.98
CA LEU A 110 -14.36 9.55 10.91
C LEU A 110 -12.98 9.09 11.41
N ALA A 111 -12.58 9.48 12.63
CA ALA A 111 -11.33 9.04 13.22
C ALA A 111 -11.33 7.54 13.45
N GLY A 112 -12.41 6.97 13.99
CA GLY A 112 -12.56 5.51 14.15
C GLY A 112 -12.48 4.76 12.81
N ILE A 113 -13.10 5.29 11.75
CA ILE A 113 -13.02 4.71 10.40
C ILE A 113 -11.58 4.73 9.87
N ILE A 114 -10.79 5.76 10.17
CA ILE A 114 -9.39 5.89 9.72
C ILE A 114 -8.42 5.08 10.61
N GLU A 115 -8.65 5.03 11.92
CA GLU A 115 -7.78 4.37 12.90
C GLU A 115 -7.82 2.84 12.76
N SER A 116 -8.98 2.28 12.42
CA SER A 116 -9.10 0.86 12.05
C SER A 116 -8.24 0.44 10.82
N GLN A 117 -7.64 1.41 10.12
CA GLN A 117 -6.84 1.18 8.91
C GLN A 117 -5.32 1.38 9.10
N GLN A 118 -4.85 1.78 10.29
CA GLN A 118 -3.41 1.92 10.56
C GLN A 118 -2.84 0.60 11.11
N PRO A 119 -1.69 0.12 10.58
CA PRO A 119 -0.87 -0.84 11.32
C PRO A 119 -0.49 -0.20 12.66
N LEU A 120 -0.72 -0.92 13.77
CA LEU A 120 -0.43 -0.47 15.12
C LEU A 120 1.05 -0.01 15.21
N GLU A 121 1.27 1.31 15.31
CA GLU A 121 2.62 1.88 15.37
C GLU A 121 3.33 1.44 16.65
N GLY A 122 4.61 1.08 16.47
CA GLY A 122 5.44 0.32 17.39
C GLY A 122 5.60 0.96 18.77
N ILE A 123 5.75 0.06 19.74
CA ILE A 123 6.14 0.33 21.12
C ILE A 123 7.44 1.16 21.10
N PRO A 124 7.54 2.30 21.82
CA PRO A 124 8.80 2.99 22.00
C PRO A 124 9.80 2.04 22.69
N ASP A 125 10.97 1.86 22.08
CA ASP A 125 12.09 1.15 22.68
C ASP A 125 12.62 2.00 23.85
N ASP A 126 12.10 1.75 25.04
CA ASP A 126 12.47 2.44 26.26
C ASP A 126 13.71 1.74 26.84
N GLY A 127 14.89 2.29 26.54
CA GLY A 127 16.14 1.82 27.13
C GLY A 127 17.38 2.33 26.42
N HIS A 128 17.94 3.45 26.88
CA HIS A 128 19.17 3.44 27.69
C HIS A 128 19.69 4.88 27.88
N LEU A 129 19.92 5.22 29.14
CA LEU A 129 20.57 6.45 29.61
C LEU A 129 22.07 6.38 29.34
N ASP A 130 22.65 7.36 28.67
CA ASP A 130 24.00 7.82 28.97
C ASP A 130 24.12 9.35 28.87
N SER A 131 23.78 9.99 29.98
CA SER A 131 24.36 11.31 30.31
C SER A 131 25.86 11.14 30.57
N SER A 132 26.70 11.86 29.81
CA SER A 132 27.97 12.51 30.18
C SER A 132 28.81 12.69 28.91
N GLY A 133 29.40 13.82 28.55
CA GLY A 133 29.56 15.11 29.19
C GLY A 133 30.15 16.11 28.20
N ASN A 134 30.01 17.37 28.57
CA ASN A 134 30.45 18.58 27.89
C ASN A 134 31.98 18.64 27.65
N SER A 135 32.44 19.14 26.49
CA SER A 135 33.45 20.21 26.34
C SER A 135 34.02 20.36 24.91
N GLN A 136 33.73 21.52 24.33
CA GLN A 136 34.54 22.45 23.53
C GLN A 136 35.89 22.07 22.88
N ASP A 137 36.05 22.64 21.68
CA ASP A 137 37.26 23.16 21.01
C ASP A 137 38.32 22.22 20.39
N ALA A 138 38.49 22.32 19.06
CA ALA A 138 39.74 22.74 18.39
C ALA A 138 39.82 22.33 16.90
N GLN A 139 39.61 23.32 16.04
CA GLN A 139 40.32 23.69 14.81
C GLN A 139 41.40 22.76 14.15
N MET A 140 41.33 22.76 12.81
CA MET A 140 42.41 22.69 11.76
C MET A 140 42.78 21.35 11.08
N ASN A 141 42.52 21.30 9.76
CA ASN A 141 43.22 20.54 8.70
C ASN A 141 44.67 21.09 8.48
N PRO A 142 45.47 20.73 7.44
CA PRO A 142 45.42 19.67 6.39
C PRO A 142 46.78 18.95 6.15
N ALA A 143 46.83 18.03 5.16
CA ALA A 143 47.92 17.74 4.18
C ALA A 143 48.00 16.21 3.90
N ALA A 144 47.60 15.73 2.72
CA ALA A 144 48.34 15.69 1.45
C ALA A 144 49.41 14.57 1.39
N ALA A 145 49.18 13.55 0.56
CA ALA A 145 50.12 13.10 -0.48
C ALA A 145 49.58 11.85 -1.19
N SER A 146 49.36 12.01 -2.49
CA SER A 146 49.12 10.97 -3.48
C SER A 146 50.30 10.01 -3.59
N THR A 147 50.04 8.72 -3.88
CA THR A 147 50.85 7.96 -4.84
C THR A 147 49.97 6.90 -5.50
N ASN A 148 49.73 7.13 -6.78
CA ASN A 148 49.12 6.25 -7.77
C ASN A 148 50.26 5.54 -8.49
N MET A 149 50.24 4.21 -8.62
CA MET A 149 50.97 3.49 -9.67
C MET A 149 50.19 2.24 -10.09
N GLN A 150 49.64 2.35 -11.30
CA GLN A 150 49.05 1.31 -12.13
C GLN A 150 50.12 0.31 -12.60
N GLN A 151 49.80 -0.99 -12.71
CA GLN A 151 49.84 -1.78 -13.96
C GLN A 151 49.54 -3.28 -13.76
N HIS A 152 49.00 -3.86 -14.83
CA HIS A 152 48.27 -5.12 -15.03
C HIS A 152 49.23 -6.34 -15.17
N PRO A 153 48.84 -7.49 -15.79
CA PRO A 153 47.75 -8.46 -15.55
C PRO A 153 48.30 -9.91 -15.41
N VAL A 154 47.54 -10.87 -14.87
CA VAL A 154 47.63 -12.28 -15.34
C VAL A 154 46.32 -13.03 -15.09
N SER A 155 46.03 -13.87 -16.08
CA SER A 155 44.87 -14.74 -16.25
C SER A 155 45.21 -16.18 -15.82
N CYS A 156 44.19 -17.05 -15.86
CA CYS A 156 44.17 -18.51 -15.70
C CYS A 156 43.84 -19.02 -14.27
N SER A 157 42.66 -19.60 -14.05
CA SER A 157 42.16 -20.94 -14.46
C SER A 157 42.39 -21.99 -13.36
N SER A 158 41.27 -22.30 -12.69
CA SER A 158 40.78 -23.66 -12.39
C SER A 158 41.48 -24.53 -11.32
N ILE A 159 40.60 -25.14 -10.51
CA ILE A 159 40.65 -26.48 -9.89
C ILE A 159 40.59 -26.47 -8.35
N SER A 160 39.46 -27.00 -7.88
CA SER A 160 39.06 -27.40 -6.54
C SER A 160 40.14 -28.05 -5.69
N GLN A 161 40.23 -27.64 -4.42
CA GLN A 161 40.50 -28.53 -3.28
C GLN A 161 39.75 -28.00 -2.03
N HIS A 162 38.70 -28.70 -1.60
CA HIS A 162 38.35 -28.84 -0.18
C HIS A 162 39.19 -30.02 0.39
N PRO A 163 39.29 -30.30 1.72
CA PRO A 163 38.56 -29.73 2.88
C PRO A 163 39.41 -29.46 4.16
N ALA A 164 38.70 -28.98 5.20
CA ALA A 164 39.05 -28.86 6.63
C ALA A 164 40.05 -27.73 6.97
N VAL A 165 39.73 -26.77 7.85
CA VAL A 165 39.41 -27.00 9.26
C VAL A 165 38.34 -26.02 9.79
N SER A 166 37.39 -26.64 10.47
CA SER A 166 36.39 -26.15 11.42
C SER A 166 36.72 -24.86 12.17
N ASN A 167 35.82 -23.87 12.05
CA ASN A 167 35.59 -22.90 13.13
C ASN A 167 34.08 -22.92 13.49
N PRO A 168 33.67 -23.59 14.58
CA PRO A 168 32.28 -23.68 15.00
C PRO A 168 31.95 -22.46 15.87
N GLY A 169 31.63 -21.34 15.22
CA GLY A 169 31.56 -20.05 15.91
C GLY A 169 30.53 -19.07 15.35
N SER A 170 29.48 -19.54 14.69
CA SER A 170 28.28 -18.72 14.52
C SER A 170 27.09 -19.65 14.54
N ARG A 171 26.54 -19.84 15.74
CA ARG A 171 25.17 -20.35 15.89
C ARG A 171 24.32 -19.48 14.97
N SER A 172 23.76 -20.06 13.91
CA SER A 172 22.79 -19.40 13.04
C SER A 172 21.59 -19.06 13.92
N ARG A 173 21.66 -17.91 14.59
CA ARG A 173 20.55 -17.29 15.30
C ARG A 173 19.49 -17.15 14.21
N GLY A 174 18.42 -17.96 14.31
CA GLY A 174 17.31 -17.91 13.36
C GLY A 174 16.98 -16.45 13.14
N LYS A 175 17.18 -15.97 11.90
CA LYS A 175 17.06 -14.56 11.59
C LYS A 175 15.58 -14.25 11.80
N ARG A 176 15.27 -13.61 12.94
CA ARG A 176 13.89 -13.28 13.30
C ARG A 176 13.43 -12.28 12.26
N MET A 177 12.64 -12.77 11.32
CA MET A 177 12.15 -11.99 10.18
C MET A 177 11.40 -10.79 10.70
N THR A 178 11.71 -9.63 10.13
CA THR A 178 10.96 -8.41 10.38
C THR A 178 9.53 -8.61 9.90
N ILE A 179 8.58 -7.87 10.49
CA ILE A 179 7.17 -7.94 10.13
C ILE A 179 6.98 -7.68 8.62
N HIS A 180 7.76 -6.76 8.05
CA HIS A 180 7.73 -6.46 6.62
C HIS A 180 8.17 -7.64 5.76
N GLU A 181 9.23 -8.35 6.14
CA GLU A 181 9.67 -9.54 5.40
C GLU A 181 8.65 -10.66 5.46
N LYS A 182 7.98 -10.85 6.61
CA LYS A 182 6.89 -11.83 6.74
C LYS A 182 5.71 -11.51 5.82
N LEU A 183 5.29 -10.24 5.79
CA LEU A 183 4.20 -9.78 4.92
C LEU A 183 4.57 -9.88 3.43
N ALA A 184 5.83 -9.61 3.08
CA ALA A 184 6.31 -9.74 1.71
C ALA A 184 6.31 -11.20 1.23
N ILE A 185 6.70 -12.13 2.11
CA ILE A 185 6.63 -13.57 1.83
C ILE A 185 5.18 -14.02 1.66
N GLU A 186 4.30 -13.66 2.59
CA GLU A 186 2.88 -14.02 2.53
C GLU A 186 2.21 -13.49 1.26
N PHE A 187 2.51 -12.24 0.87
CA PHE A 187 2.02 -11.67 -0.37
C PHE A 187 2.54 -12.42 -1.60
N HIS A 188 3.82 -12.78 -1.63
CA HIS A 188 4.42 -13.54 -2.72
C HIS A 188 3.81 -14.94 -2.84
N GLU A 189 3.65 -15.65 -1.72
CA GLU A 189 3.01 -16.95 -1.64
C GLU A 189 1.57 -16.90 -2.16
N ARG A 190 0.78 -15.91 -1.71
CA ARG A 190 -0.59 -15.71 -2.18
C ARG A 190 -0.65 -15.46 -3.69
N LYS A 191 0.29 -14.68 -4.21
CA LYS A 191 0.40 -14.40 -5.65
C LYS A 191 0.73 -15.67 -6.44
N LEU A 192 1.67 -16.49 -5.96
CA LEU A 192 2.02 -17.77 -6.60
C LEU A 192 0.83 -18.73 -6.58
N GLN A 193 0.09 -18.79 -5.48
CA GLN A 193 -1.10 -19.61 -5.37
C GLN A 193 -2.18 -19.20 -6.37
N TYR A 194 -2.45 -17.91 -6.49
CA TYR A 194 -3.40 -17.39 -7.48
C TYR A 194 -2.99 -17.76 -8.92
N LEU A 195 -1.71 -17.57 -9.28
CA LEU A 195 -1.20 -17.97 -10.59
C LEU A 195 -1.36 -19.47 -10.87
N LYS A 196 -1.17 -20.30 -9.84
CA LYS A 196 -1.33 -21.76 -9.93
C LYS A 196 -2.80 -22.13 -10.16
N GLU A 197 -3.71 -21.55 -9.40
CA GLU A 197 -5.16 -21.77 -9.54
C GLU A 197 -5.66 -21.32 -10.92
N GLU A 198 -5.20 -20.16 -11.41
CA GLU A 198 -5.51 -19.65 -12.74
C GLU A 198 -5.01 -20.62 -13.84
N HIS A 199 -3.78 -21.10 -13.72
CA HIS A 199 -3.23 -22.08 -14.66
C HIS A 199 -4.04 -23.38 -14.64
N GLU A 200 -4.42 -23.88 -13.46
CA GLU A 200 -5.20 -25.10 -13.32
C GLU A 200 -6.57 -24.99 -14.02
N VAL A 201 -7.28 -23.87 -13.81
CA VAL A 201 -8.56 -23.61 -14.48
C VAL A 201 -8.37 -23.56 -16.00
N LYS A 202 -7.32 -22.87 -16.47
CA LYS A 202 -7.01 -22.79 -17.90
C LYS A 202 -6.74 -24.17 -18.51
N MET A 203 -6.03 -25.04 -17.79
CA MET A 203 -5.77 -26.40 -18.25
C MET A 203 -7.05 -27.24 -18.26
N LYS A 204 -7.95 -27.10 -17.29
CA LYS A 204 -9.25 -27.78 -17.30
C LYS A 204 -10.11 -27.37 -18.49
N ILE A 205 -10.15 -26.07 -18.80
CA ILE A 205 -10.88 -25.55 -19.97
C ILE A 205 -10.32 -26.17 -21.25
N LEU A 206 -9.00 -26.17 -21.42
CA LEU A 206 -8.36 -26.74 -22.62
C LEU A 206 -8.68 -28.23 -22.80
N HIS A 207 -8.69 -29.01 -21.71
CA HIS A 207 -9.05 -30.42 -21.76
C HIS A 207 -10.52 -30.63 -22.12
N LEU A 208 -11.43 -29.83 -21.55
CA LEU A 208 -12.85 -29.90 -21.88
C LEU A 208 -13.12 -29.55 -23.33
N GLU A 209 -12.48 -28.50 -23.86
CA GLU A 209 -12.57 -28.12 -25.27
C GLU A 209 -12.09 -29.23 -26.20
N SER A 210 -10.97 -29.88 -25.87
CA SER A 210 -10.45 -31.03 -26.64
C SER A 210 -11.43 -32.21 -26.62
N SER A 211 -11.97 -32.55 -25.45
CA SER A 211 -12.94 -33.63 -25.28
C SER A 211 -14.26 -33.35 -26.02
N MET A 212 -14.73 -32.10 -26.01
CA MET A 212 -15.90 -31.68 -26.77
C MET A 212 -15.68 -31.88 -28.27
N LYS A 213 -14.57 -31.39 -28.82
CA LYS A 213 -14.24 -31.57 -30.24
C LYS A 213 -14.14 -33.03 -30.65
N GLU A 214 -13.56 -33.89 -29.80
CA GLU A 214 -13.47 -35.32 -30.08
C GLU A 214 -14.85 -35.98 -30.14
N ARG A 215 -15.75 -35.63 -29.21
CA ARG A 215 -17.15 -36.12 -29.23
C ARG A 215 -17.90 -35.64 -30.46
N ASP A 216 -17.76 -34.38 -30.83
CA ASP A 216 -18.41 -33.81 -32.01
C ASP A 216 -17.92 -34.51 -33.29
N MET A 217 -16.61 -34.77 -33.39
CA MET A 217 -16.02 -35.51 -34.52
C MET A 217 -16.55 -36.94 -34.59
N LYS A 218 -16.63 -37.65 -33.45
CA LYS A 218 -17.21 -39.00 -33.40
C LYS A 218 -18.69 -39.01 -33.79
N GLN A 219 -19.44 -38.00 -33.34
CA GLN A 219 -20.86 -37.87 -33.68
C GLN A 219 -21.04 -37.65 -35.18
N GLN A 220 -20.27 -36.75 -35.79
CA GLN A 220 -20.27 -36.54 -37.24
C GLN A 220 -19.91 -37.82 -37.99
N GLN A 221 -18.91 -38.56 -37.53
CA GLN A 221 -18.51 -39.83 -38.14
C GLN A 221 -19.62 -40.89 -38.06
N CYS A 222 -20.30 -41.03 -36.91
CA CYS A 222 -21.45 -41.91 -36.77
C CYS A 222 -22.61 -41.49 -37.68
N GLN A 223 -22.89 -40.20 -37.78
CA GLN A 223 -23.97 -39.68 -38.62
C GLN A 223 -23.72 -39.95 -40.10
N LEU A 224 -22.50 -39.69 -40.59
CA LEU A 224 -22.10 -40.01 -41.95
C LEU A 224 -22.16 -41.51 -42.25
N SER A 225 -21.79 -42.35 -41.29
CA SER A 225 -21.88 -43.81 -41.45
C SER A 225 -23.33 -44.29 -41.52
N LEU A 226 -24.25 -43.69 -40.75
CA LEU A 226 -25.67 -44.00 -40.84
C LEU A 226 -26.25 -43.57 -42.20
N GLU A 227 -25.91 -42.38 -42.69
CA GLU A 227 -26.34 -41.87 -44.00
C GLU A 227 -25.83 -42.76 -45.16
N GLN A 228 -24.60 -43.28 -45.07
CA GLN A 228 -24.04 -44.19 -46.08
C GLN A 228 -24.68 -45.59 -46.10
N ASN A 229 -25.23 -46.07 -44.98
CA ASN A 229 -25.90 -47.38 -44.91
C ASN A 229 -27.38 -47.33 -45.30
N LEU A 230 -27.96 -46.13 -45.44
CA LEU A 230 -29.35 -45.89 -45.84
C LEU A 230 -29.49 -45.59 -47.35
N SER A 231 -28.38 -45.51 -48.08
CA SER A 231 -28.32 -45.30 -49.54
C SER A 231 -27.86 -46.54 -50.28
#